data_AF-A0A2W7I3B3-F1
#
_entry.id   AF-A0A2W7I3B3-F1
#
_cell.length_a   1.000
_cell.length_b   1.000
_cell.length_c   1.000
_cell.angle_alpha   90.00
_cell.angle_beta   90.00
_cell.angle_gamma   90.00
#
_symmetry.space_group_name_H-M   'P 1'
#
loop_
_entity.id
_entity.type
_entity.pdbx_description
1 polymer ?
#
loop_
_entity_poly.entity_id
_entity_poly.type
_entity_poly.pdbx_seq_one_letter_code
_entity_poly.pdbx_strand_id
1 'polypeptide(L)'
;MDNSKKLDVEFQEAYERATHTKLRFPPDLMLHFYAYYKRATNDSEIYNLANPDNEQLITAFKMNAIFQVKNLSSNEAKKEYIKLVNKHIPK
;
A
#
# COMPACT_ATOMS: atom_id res chain seq x y z
N MET A 1 17.42 -1.09 -21.21
CA MET A 1 15.97 -1.37 -21.24
C MET A 1 15.53 -1.75 -19.82
N ASP A 2 14.60 -0.97 -19.29
CA ASP A 2 13.51 -1.42 -18.40
C ASP A 2 13.69 -1.68 -16.88
N ASN A 3 14.35 -0.75 -16.16
CA ASN A 3 14.24 -0.72 -14.69
C ASN A 3 12.78 -0.55 -14.20
N SER A 4 11.89 0.04 -15.00
CA SER A 4 10.48 0.19 -14.65
C SER A 4 9.75 -1.15 -14.67
N LYS A 5 9.86 -1.93 -15.76
CA LYS A 5 9.22 -3.25 -15.81
C LYS A 5 9.72 -4.19 -14.72
N LYS A 6 11.01 -4.16 -14.38
CA LYS A 6 11.53 -4.98 -13.28
C LYS A 6 10.88 -4.61 -11.94
N LEU A 7 10.77 -3.31 -11.65
CA LEU A 7 10.13 -2.82 -10.43
C LEU A 7 8.64 -3.20 -10.37
N ASP A 8 7.95 -3.17 -11.51
CA ASP A 8 6.54 -3.56 -11.59
C ASP A 8 6.35 -5.05 -11.28
N VAL A 9 7.22 -5.91 -11.81
CA VAL A 9 7.21 -7.36 -11.51
C VAL A 9 7.48 -7.61 -10.03
N GLU A 10 8.53 -7.01 -9.46
CA GLU A 10 8.85 -7.16 -8.02
C GLU A 10 7.72 -6.64 -7.12
N PHE A 11 7.06 -5.55 -7.52
CA PHE A 11 5.90 -5.01 -6.81
C PHE A 11 4.72 -5.98 -6.85
N GLN A 12 4.43 -6.57 -8.01
CA GLN A 12 3.35 -7.55 -8.15
C GLN A 12 3.62 -8.81 -7.32
N GLU A 13 4.83 -9.35 -7.33
CA GLU A 13 5.23 -10.48 -6.49
C GLU A 13 5.10 -10.16 -5.00
N ALA A 14 5.48 -8.95 -4.58
CA ALA A 14 5.31 -8.50 -3.20
C ALA A 14 3.82 -8.39 -2.83
N TYR A 15 3.00 -7.85 -3.73
CA TYR A 15 1.56 -7.73 -3.54
C TYR A 15 0.87 -9.08 -3.41
N GLU A 16 1.24 -10.05 -4.25
CA GLU A 16 0.70 -11.41 -4.18
C GLU A 16 1.05 -12.09 -2.85
N ARG A 17 2.30 -11.97 -2.39
CA ARG A 17 2.68 -12.49 -1.07
C ARG A 17 1.93 -11.81 0.07
N ALA A 18 1.77 -10.49 0.01
CA ALA A 18 1.02 -9.74 1.00
C ALA A 18 -0.47 -10.10 1.01
N THR A 19 -1.05 -10.42 -0.15
CA THR A 19 -2.46 -10.81 -0.28
C THR A 19 -2.73 -12.22 0.25
N HIS A 20 -1.79 -13.15 0.07
CA HIS A 20 -1.97 -14.57 0.45
C HIS A 20 -1.40 -14.94 1.82
N THR A 21 -0.72 -14.02 2.50
CA THR A 21 -0.16 -14.29 3.82
C THR A 21 -1.25 -14.52 4.87
N LYS A 22 -1.00 -15.43 5.81
CA LYS A 22 -1.87 -15.66 6.98
C LYS A 22 -1.38 -14.91 8.23
N LEU A 23 -0.29 -14.16 8.10
CA LEU A 23 0.27 -13.37 9.19
C LEU A 23 -0.70 -12.24 9.57
N ARG A 24 -0.87 -12.03 10.88
CA ARG A 24 -1.63 -10.90 11.40
C ARG A 24 -0.69 -9.76 11.74
N PHE A 25 -1.06 -8.56 11.30
CA PHE A 25 -0.27 -7.35 11.52
C PHE A 25 -1.02 -6.36 12.40
N PRO A 26 -0.29 -5.52 13.16
CA PRO A 26 -0.92 -4.40 13.86
C PRO A 26 -1.57 -3.43 12.86
N PRO A 27 -2.65 -2.73 13.26
CA PRO A 27 -3.37 -1.80 12.39
C PRO A 27 -2.50 -0.76 11.69
N ASP A 28 -1.53 -0.19 12.40
CA ASP A 28 -0.62 0.83 11.85
C ASP A 28 0.21 0.29 10.67
N LEU A 29 0.67 -0.96 10.78
CA LEU A 29 1.40 -1.60 9.69
C LEU A 29 0.49 -1.89 8.49
N MET A 30 -0.76 -2.28 8.73
CA MET A 30 -1.75 -2.44 7.66
C MET A 30 -2.04 -1.13 6.94
N LEU A 31 -2.09 0.00 7.67
CA LEU A 31 -2.25 1.34 7.08
C LEU A 31 -1.05 1.72 6.21
N HIS A 32 0.18 1.36 6.59
CA HIS A 32 1.35 1.56 5.74
C HIS A 32 1.30 0.73 4.45
N PHE A 33 0.95 -0.56 4.54
CA PHE A 33 0.75 -1.39 3.35
C PHE A 33 -0.28 -0.78 2.41
N TYR A 34 -1.42 -0.35 2.97
CA TYR A 34 -2.51 0.26 2.22
C TYR A 34 -2.07 1.57 1.53
N ALA A 35 -1.43 2.47 2.27
CA ALA A 35 -1.01 3.77 1.75
C ALA A 35 0.01 3.64 0.61
N TYR A 36 1.04 2.82 0.79
CA TYR A 36 2.03 2.59 -0.27
C TYR A 36 1.42 1.91 -1.49
N TYR A 37 0.51 0.95 -1.30
CA TYR A 37 -0.19 0.31 -2.42
C TYR A 37 -1.02 1.31 -3.23
N LYS A 38 -1.92 2.07 -2.58
CA LYS A 38 -2.77 3.06 -3.29
C LYS A 38 -1.92 4.14 -3.98
N ARG A 39 -0.80 4.56 -3.37
CA ARG A 39 0.13 5.51 -4.01
C ARG A 39 0.91 4.89 -5.16
N ALA A 40 1.27 3.61 -5.08
CA ALA A 40 1.96 2.89 -6.14
C ALA A 40 1.07 2.69 -7.38
N THR A 41 -0.21 2.44 -7.20
CA THR A 41 -1.16 2.18 -8.30
C THR A 41 -1.81 3.44 -8.87
N ASN A 42 -1.55 4.62 -8.29
CA ASN A 42 -2.24 5.88 -8.62
C ASN A 42 -3.76 5.73 -8.67
N ASP A 43 -4.28 4.87 -7.80
CA ASP A 43 -5.68 4.51 -7.80
C ASP A 43 -6.53 5.71 -7.37
N SER A 44 -7.36 6.21 -8.29
CA SER A 44 -8.20 7.40 -8.12
C SER A 44 -9.34 7.20 -7.12
N GLU A 45 -9.55 5.98 -6.61
CA GLU A 45 -10.61 5.68 -5.65
C GLU A 45 -10.32 6.20 -4.23
N ILE A 46 -9.22 6.93 -4.00
CA ILE A 46 -8.99 7.65 -2.73
C ILE A 46 -10.21 8.54 -2.38
N TYR A 47 -10.88 9.07 -3.40
CA TYR A 47 -12.07 9.92 -3.25
C TYR A 47 -13.37 9.16 -2.96
N ASN A 48 -13.41 7.83 -3.14
CA ASN A 48 -14.59 7.00 -2.91
C ASN A 48 -14.65 6.43 -1.48
N LEU A 49 -13.73 6.82 -0.59
CA LEU A 49 -13.69 6.35 0.80
C LEU A 49 -14.80 6.94 1.70
N ALA A 50 -15.59 7.88 1.18
CA ALA A 50 -16.69 8.51 1.92
C ALA A 50 -17.90 7.58 2.03
N ASN A 51 -17.87 6.64 2.98
CA ASN A 51 -19.04 5.89 3.43
C ASN A 51 -19.77 6.69 4.54
N PRO A 52 -21.11 6.84 4.49
CA PRO A 52 -21.87 7.60 5.48
C PRO A 52 -22.01 6.93 6.86
N ASP A 53 -21.72 5.62 6.97
CA ASP A 53 -21.95 4.82 8.19
C ASP A 53 -20.70 4.65 9.10
N ASN A 54 -20.78 3.77 10.11
CA ASN A 54 -19.82 3.48 11.21
C ASN A 54 -18.34 3.22 10.82
N GLU A 55 -17.95 3.35 9.55
CA GLU A 55 -16.59 3.20 9.06
C GLU A 55 -15.78 4.51 9.04
N GLN A 56 -16.40 5.65 9.39
CA GLN A 56 -15.77 6.98 9.32
C GLN A 56 -14.39 7.05 9.99
N LEU A 57 -14.20 6.40 11.15
CA LEU A 57 -12.92 6.39 11.85
C LEU A 57 -11.84 5.62 11.07
N ILE A 58 -12.15 4.42 10.56
CA ILE A 58 -11.23 3.61 9.76
C ILE A 58 -10.89 4.34 8.47
N THR A 59 -11.90 4.94 7.84
CA THR A 59 -11.73 5.81 6.67
C THR A 59 -10.79 6.98 6.98
N ALA A 60 -10.96 7.68 8.11
CA ALA A 60 -10.09 8.79 8.50
C ALA A 60 -8.63 8.35 8.67
N PHE A 61 -8.39 7.19 9.28
CA PHE A 61 -7.04 6.62 9.40
C PHE A 61 -6.43 6.27 8.04
N LYS A 62 -7.20 5.66 7.13
CA LYS A 62 -6.77 5.37 5.76
C LYS A 62 -6.40 6.65 5.00
N MET A 63 -7.25 7.69 5.10
CA MET A 63 -7.00 8.99 4.47
C MET A 63 -5.74 9.66 5.01
N ASN A 64 -5.53 9.62 6.33
CA ASN A 64 -4.31 10.14 6.95
C ASN A 64 -3.06 9.38 6.44
N ALA A 65 -3.11 8.05 6.42
CA ALA A 65 -1.99 7.24 5.93
C ALA A 65 -1.66 7.53 4.45
N ILE A 66 -2.66 7.67 3.59
CA ILE A 66 -2.46 8.08 2.19
C ILE A 66 -1.85 9.49 2.11
N PHE A 67 -2.33 10.43 2.92
CA PHE A 67 -1.81 11.79 2.96
C PHE A 67 -0.33 11.82 3.39
N GLN A 68 0.08 10.95 4.30
CA GLN A 68 1.48 10.85 4.75
C GLN A 68 2.44 10.47 3.62
N VAL A 69 1.99 9.70 2.62
CA VAL A 69 2.83 9.24 1.49
C VAL A 69 2.65 10.06 0.21
N LYS A 70 1.89 11.17 0.27
CA LYS A 70 1.50 11.97 -0.92
C LYS A 70 2.66 12.49 -1.77
N ASN A 71 3.83 12.70 -1.17
CA ASN A 71 5.01 13.25 -1.84
C ASN A 71 5.82 12.18 -2.59
N LEU A 72 5.55 10.90 -2.38
CA LEU A 72 6.25 9.83 -3.09
C LEU A 72 5.77 9.77 -4.54
N SER A 73 6.64 9.48 -5.50
CA SER A 73 6.22 9.02 -6.82
C SER A 73 5.64 7.60 -6.73
N SER A 74 4.93 7.16 -7.76
CA SER A 74 4.43 5.77 -7.87
C SER A 74 5.59 4.76 -7.72
N ASN A 75 6.73 5.00 -8.35
CA ASN A 75 7.89 4.12 -8.27
C ASN A 75 8.53 4.10 -6.88
N GLU A 76 8.58 5.22 -6.16
CA GLU A 76 9.05 5.25 -4.77
C GLU A 76 8.09 4.50 -3.84
N ALA A 77 6.79 4.67 -4.04
CA ALA A 77 5.78 3.92 -3.28
C ALA A 77 5.89 2.41 -3.51
N LYS A 78 6.13 1.96 -4.75
CA LYS A 78 6.41 0.54 -5.07
C LYS A 78 7.62 0.02 -4.30
N LYS A 79 8.73 0.78 -4.28
CA LYS A 79 9.96 0.39 -3.55
C LYS A 79 9.72 0.28 -2.05
N GLU A 80 9.05 1.26 -1.45
CA GLU A 80 8.73 1.20 -0.02
C GLU A 80 7.76 0.07 0.31
N TYR A 81 6.77 -0.21 -0.54
CA TYR A 81 5.89 -1.37 -0.41
C TYR A 81 6.68 -2.69 -0.43
N ILE A 82 7.53 -2.90 -1.43
CA ILE A 82 8.37 -4.11 -1.56
C ILE A 82 9.25 -4.28 -0.32
N LYS A 83 9.89 -3.20 0.15
CA LYS A 83 10.72 -3.20 1.36
C LYS A 83 9.92 -3.60 2.59
N LEU A 84 8.71 -3.06 2.74
CA LEU A 84 7.82 -3.37 3.86
C LEU A 84 7.38 -4.84 3.84
N VAL A 85 7.00 -5.36 2.66
CA VAL A 85 6.65 -6.78 2.47
C VAL A 85 7.85 -7.66 2.82
N ASN A 86 9.03 -7.40 2.26
CA ASN A 86 10.23 -8.20 2.52
C ASN A 86 10.65 -8.23 3.99
N LYS A 87 10.37 -7.16 4.73
CA LYS A 87 10.68 -7.07 6.16
C LYS A 87 9.73 -7.90 7.03
N HIS A 88 8.46 -8.00 6.66
CA HIS A 88 7.41 -8.56 7.52
C HIS A 88 6.80 -9.87 7.00
N ILE A 89 7.03 -10.20 5.73
CA ILE A 89 6.51 -11.36 5.04
C ILE A 89 7.70 -12.09 4.41
N PRO A 90 8.14 -13.20 5.02
CA PRO A 90 9.22 -14.00 4.45
C PRO A 90 8.86 -14.47 3.03
N LYS A 91 9.89 -14.74 2.23
CA LYS A 91 9.71 -15.32 0.89
C LYS A 91 9.19 -16.75 1.00
#